data_AF-A0A9D1J0C5-F1
#
_entry.id   AF-A0A9D1J0C5-F1
#
_cell.length_a   1.000
_cell.length_b   1.000
_cell.length_c   1.000
_cell.angle_alpha   90.00
_cell.angle_beta   90.00
_cell.angle_gamma   90.00
#
_symmetry.space_group_name_H-M   'P 1'
#
loop_
_entity.id
_entity.type
_entity.pdbx_description
1 polymer ?
#
loop_
_entity_poly.entity_id
_entity_poly.type
_entity_poly.pdbx_seq_one_letter_code
_entity_poly.pdbx_strand_id
1 'polypeptide(L)'
;QVVTRIVMPLAKPSVVVTALMVLIYVWNEYIYATTFMTGEQNYTLAAGLYALQATETSGSWPVFAAASIAVSLPVLIIFFLCQKHMTSGLTAGGVKG
;
A
#
# COMPACT_ATOMS: atom_id res chain seq x y z
N GLN A 1 0.44 -27.70 -15.56
CA GLN A 1 1.87 -27.48 -15.93
C GLN A 1 2.08 -26.21 -16.76
N VAL A 2 1.23 -25.88 -17.73
CA VAL A 2 1.37 -24.66 -18.57
C VAL A 2 1.18 -23.35 -17.77
N VAL A 3 0.20 -23.31 -16.87
CA VAL A 3 -0.15 -22.11 -16.09
C VAL A 3 1.00 -21.61 -15.21
N THR A 4 1.66 -22.49 -14.46
CA THR A 4 2.73 -22.10 -13.52
C THR A 4 4.06 -21.81 -14.19
N ARG A 5 4.34 -22.42 -15.34
CA ARG A 5 5.65 -22.34 -16.01
C ARG A 5 5.70 -21.31 -17.14
N ILE A 6 4.57 -21.02 -17.78
CA ILE A 6 4.49 -20.11 -18.93
C ILE A 6 3.66 -18.88 -18.57
N VAL A 7 2.44 -19.07 -18.06
CA VAL A 7 1.52 -17.94 -17.80
C VAL A 7 1.98 -17.07 -16.62
N MET A 8 2.38 -17.68 -15.49
CA MET A 8 2.85 -16.97 -14.29
C MET A 8 4.04 -16.02 -14.52
N PRO A 9 5.15 -16.38 -15.18
CA PRO A 9 6.26 -15.44 -15.41
C PRO A 9 5.91 -14.28 -16.36
N LEU A 10 5.04 -14.52 -17.36
CA LEU A 10 4.52 -13.49 -18.26
C LEU A 10 3.54 -12.55 -17.55
N ALA A 11 2.73 -13.07 -16.62
CA ALA A 11 1.80 -12.28 -15.80
C ALA A 11 2.46 -11.65 -14.56
N LYS A 12 3.70 -12.00 -14.23
CA LYS A 12 4.43 -11.48 -13.06
C LYS A 12 4.41 -9.94 -12.97
N PRO A 13 4.71 -9.16 -14.04
CA PRO A 13 4.65 -7.70 -13.95
C PRO A 13 3.23 -7.17 -13.72
N SER A 14 2.20 -7.75 -14.37
CA SER A 14 0.81 -7.29 -14.17
C SER A 14 0.29 -7.63 -12.76
N VAL A 15 0.61 -8.82 -12.25
CA VAL A 15 0.27 -9.23 -10.88
C VAL A 15 0.91 -8.32 -9.85
N VAL A 16 2.16 -7.90 -10.04
CA VAL A 16 2.85 -6.95 -9.14
C VAL A 16 2.14 -5.59 -9.13
N VAL A 17 1.73 -5.07 -10.30
CA VAL A 17 0.99 -3.80 -10.39
C VAL A 17 -0.35 -3.91 -9.67
N THR A 18 -1.12 -4.96 -9.93
CA THR A 18 -2.41 -5.18 -9.25
C THR A 18 -2.23 -5.34 -7.75
N ALA A 19 -1.21 -6.08 -7.30
CA ALA A 19 -0.92 -6.27 -5.88
C ALA A 19 -0.56 -4.94 -5.19
N LEU A 20 0.23 -4.06 -5.84
CA LEU A 20 0.50 -2.72 -5.32
C LEU A 20 -0.76 -1.87 -5.23
N MET A 21 -1.64 -1.95 -6.23
CA MET A 21 -2.89 -1.20 -6.24
C MET A 21 -3.83 -1.65 -5.10
N VAL A 22 -3.92 -2.97 -4.88
CA VAL A 22 -4.66 -3.57 -3.76
C VAL A 22 -4.03 -3.17 -2.42
N LEU A 23 -2.70 -3.19 -2.31
CA LEU A 23 -1.98 -2.75 -1.11
C LEU A 23 -2.35 -1.31 -0.76
N ILE A 24 -2.30 -0.38 -1.71
CA ILE A 24 -2.67 1.03 -1.48
C ILE A 24 -4.12 1.14 -1.01
N TYR A 25 -5.04 0.38 -1.62
CA TYR A 25 -6.45 0.40 -1.26
C TYR A 25 -6.69 -0.10 0.17
N VAL A 26 -6.14 -1.26 0.52
CA VAL A 26 -6.31 -1.86 1.85
C VAL A 26 -5.56 -1.07 2.93
N TRP A 27 -4.41 -0.49 2.61
CA TRP A 27 -3.61 0.29 3.55
C TRP A 27 -4.28 1.61 3.96
N ASN A 28 -5.03 2.24 3.05
CA ASN A 28 -5.80 3.46 3.30
C ASN A 28 -7.25 3.19 3.70
N GLU A 29 -7.59 1.93 3.95
CA GLU A 29 -8.94 1.54 4.32
C GLU A 29 -9.26 2.10 5.72
N TYR A 30 -10.32 2.91 5.78
CA TYR A 30 -10.78 3.59 6.99
C TYR A 30 -12.21 3.23 7.37
N ILE A 31 -13.10 3.04 6.40
CA ILE A 31 -14.53 2.89 6.62
C ILE A 31 -14.82 1.55 7.27
N TYR A 32 -14.26 0.46 6.76
CA TYR A 32 -14.39 -0.87 7.35
C TYR A 32 -13.70 -0.92 8.71
N ALA A 33 -12.51 -0.34 8.84
CA ALA A 33 -11.81 -0.26 10.11
C ALA A 33 -12.66 0.41 11.21
N THR A 34 -13.23 1.59 10.95
CA THR A 34 -14.04 2.31 11.95
C THR A 34 -15.44 1.75 12.15
N THR A 35 -15.99 1.05 11.14
CA THR A 35 -17.32 0.43 11.25
C THR A 35 -17.28 -0.89 12.01
N PHE A 36 -16.24 -1.70 11.81
CA PHE A 36 -16.19 -3.07 12.32
C PHE A 36 -15.23 -3.26 13.50
N MET A 37 -14.18 -2.44 13.63
CA MET A 37 -13.23 -2.58 14.73
C MET A 37 -13.73 -1.80 15.94
N THR A 38 -13.86 -2.50 17.07
CA THR A 38 -14.29 -1.92 18.34
C THR A 38 -13.10 -1.84 19.30
N GLY A 39 -12.89 -0.66 19.88
CA GLY A 39 -11.78 -0.35 20.77
C GLY A 39 -10.54 0.18 20.04
N GLU A 40 -9.96 1.27 20.56
CA GLU A 40 -8.83 1.99 19.94
C GLU A 40 -7.60 1.11 19.71
N GLN A 41 -7.35 0.13 20.59
CA GLN A 41 -6.24 -0.82 20.44
C GLN A 41 -6.30 -1.70 19.19
N ASN A 42 -7.49 -1.82 18.57
CA ASN A 42 -7.71 -2.64 17.39
C ASN A 42 -7.68 -1.80 16.12
N TYR A 43 -7.53 -0.48 16.18
CA TYR A 43 -7.57 0.35 14.98
C TYR A 43 -6.41 0.05 14.03
N THR A 44 -6.72 0.06 12.74
CA THR A 44 -5.70 0.08 11.69
C THR A 44 -4.89 1.37 11.79
N LEU A 45 -3.68 1.37 11.20
CA LEU A 45 -2.85 2.58 11.15
C LEU A 45 -3.58 3.77 10.51
N ALA A 46 -4.42 3.51 9.50
CA ALA A 46 -5.27 4.54 8.88
C ALA A 46 -6.32 5.06 9.88
N ALA A 47 -7.09 4.19 10.52
CA ALA A 47 -8.09 4.58 11.52
C ALA A 47 -7.49 5.32 12.72
N GLY A 48 -6.33 4.86 13.23
CA GLY A 48 -5.60 5.53 14.30
C GLY A 48 -5.08 6.92 13.89
N LEU A 49 -4.62 7.09 12.65
CA LEU A 49 -4.18 8.39 12.15
C LEU A 49 -5.34 9.37 12.02
N TYR A 50 -6.51 8.92 11.57
CA TYR A 50 -7.74 9.72 11.55
C TYR A 50 -8.25 10.04 12.96
N ALA A 51 -8.14 9.10 13.90
CA ALA A 51 -8.49 9.34 15.30
C ALA A 51 -7.58 10.41 15.94
N LEU A 52 -6.26 10.39 15.64
CA LEU A 52 -5.34 11.45 16.06
C LEU A 52 -5.76 12.82 15.50
N GLN A 53 -6.20 12.89 14.25
CA GLN A 53 -6.71 14.13 13.66
C GLN A 53 -7.99 14.63 14.37
N ALA A 54 -8.89 13.72 14.76
CA ALA A 54 -10.16 14.06 15.41
C ALA A 54 -9.96 14.50 16.88
N THR A 55 -9.05 13.86 17.62
CA THR A 55 -8.79 14.15 19.04
C THR A 55 -7.94 15.42 19.22
N GLU A 56 -7.01 15.70 18.29
CA GLU A 56 -6.05 16.80 18.40
C GLU A 56 -6.58 18.15 17.85
N THR A 57 -7.81 18.52 18.21
CA THR A 57 -8.40 19.83 17.85
C THR A 57 -7.61 21.03 18.45
N SER A 58 -6.57 20.81 19.27
CA SER A 58 -5.89 21.87 20.03
C SER A 58 -4.35 21.86 20.06
N GLY A 59 -3.64 21.23 19.10
CA GLY A 59 -2.28 21.72 18.78
C GLY A 59 -1.10 20.76 18.56
N SER A 60 -1.29 19.48 18.20
CA SER A 60 -0.15 18.60 17.86
C SER A 60 -0.05 18.17 16.39
N TRP A 61 -0.19 19.12 15.45
CA TRP A 61 0.14 18.91 14.03
C TRP A 61 1.49 18.22 13.77
N PRO A 62 2.56 18.48 14.54
CA PRO A 62 3.82 17.75 14.37
C PRO A 62 3.71 16.24 14.63
N VAL A 63 2.87 15.83 15.58
CA VAL A 63 2.65 14.41 15.91
C VAL A 63 1.88 13.72 14.79
N PHE A 64 0.83 14.37 14.27
CA PHE A 64 0.11 13.88 13.11
C PHE A 64 1.02 13.74 11.88
N ALA A 65 1.87 14.73 11.62
CA ALA A 65 2.84 14.69 10.51
C ALA A 65 3.85 13.55 10.69
N ALA A 66 4.41 13.38 11.89
CA ALA A 66 5.33 12.29 12.21
C ALA A 66 4.68 10.91 12.03
N ALA A 67 3.44 10.75 12.53
CA ALA A 67 2.66 9.53 12.35
C ALA A 67 2.36 9.26 10.86
N SER A 68 1.99 10.28 10.09
CA SER A 68 1.73 10.14 8.64
C SER A 68 2.97 9.67 7.87
N ILE A 69 4.15 10.21 8.20
CA ILE A 69 5.42 9.77 7.61
C ILE A 69 5.71 8.31 8.00
N ALA A 70 5.55 7.98 9.29
CA ALA A 70 5.78 6.62 9.78
C ALA A 70 4.84 5.58 9.12
N VAL A 71 3.57 5.93 8.92
CA VAL A 71 2.57 5.08 8.25
C VAL A 71 2.85 4.94 6.75
N SER A 72 3.44 5.95 6.11
CA SER A 72 3.79 5.90 4.68
C SER A 72 5.05 5.08 4.39
N LEU A 73 5.95 4.95 5.36
CA LEU A 73 7.26 4.32 5.19
C LEU A 73 7.19 2.84 4.71
N PRO A 74 6.33 1.96 5.27
CA PRO A 74 6.23 0.57 4.83
C PRO A 74 5.75 0.44 3.39
N VAL A 75 4.79 1.27 2.98
CA VAL A 75 4.26 1.28 1.61
C VAL A 75 5.35 1.70 0.63
N LEU A 76 6.15 2.72 0.97
CA LEU A 76 7.29 3.15 0.17
C LEU A 76 8.34 2.06 0.04
N ILE A 77 8.68 1.35 1.12
CA ILE A 77 9.64 0.24 1.07
C ILE A 77 9.14 -0.85 0.11
N ILE A 78 7.89 -1.28 0.22
CA ILE A 78 7.30 -2.29 -0.68
C ILE A 78 7.29 -1.78 -2.12
N PHE A 79 6.91 -0.53 -2.33
CA PHE A 79 6.92 0.09 -3.65
C PHE A 79 8.31 0.05 -4.29
N PHE A 80 9.36 0.47 -3.58
CA PHE A 80 10.74 0.44 -4.10
C PHE A 80 11.23 -0.98 -4.40
N LEU A 81 10.88 -1.97 -3.57
CA LEU A 81 11.21 -3.38 -3.84
C LEU A 81 10.51 -3.90 -5.10
N CYS A 82 9.27 -3.51 -5.33
CA CYS A 82 8.50 -3.88 -6.52
C CYS A 82 8.92 -3.09 -7.77
N GLN A 83 9.40 -1.85 -7.63
CA GLN A 83 9.79 -0.97 -8.73
C GLN A 83 10.81 -1.63 -9.68
N LYS A 84 11.79 -2.38 -9.13
CA LYS A 84 12.78 -3.13 -9.90
C LYS A 84 12.17 -4.19 -10.83
N HIS A 85 11.03 -4.77 -10.44
CA HIS A 85 10.33 -5.79 -11.24
C HIS A 85 9.45 -5.16 -12.32
N MET A 86 9.00 -3.92 -12.11
CA MET A 86 8.16 -3.18 -13.04
C MET A 86 8.97 -2.60 -14.21
N THR A 87 10.18 -2.10 -13.95
CA THR A 87 11.06 -1.52 -14.98
C THR A 87 11.56 -2.55 -15.98
N SER A 88 11.82 -3.80 -15.56
CA SER A 88 12.24 -4.88 -16.46
C SER A 88 11.11 -5.42 -17.35
N GLY A 89 9.85 -5.28 -16.94
CA GLY A 89 8.69 -5.74 -17.72
C GLY A 89 8.28 -4.75 -18.82
N LEU A 90 8.41 -3.45 -18.56
CA LEU A 90 8.10 -2.39 -19.53
C LEU A 90 9.11 -2.35 -20.69
N THR A 91 10.39 -2.60 -20.42
CA THR A 91 11.43 -2.61 -21.46
C THR A 91 11.43 -3.88 -22.30
N ALA A 92 11.04 -5.03 -21.73
CA ALA A 92 10.95 -6.29 -22.48
C ALA A 92 9.83 -6.30 -23.54
N GLY A 93 8.77 -5.50 -23.36
CA GLY A 93 7.69 -5.36 -24.34
C GLY A 93 7.96 -4.37 -25.47
N GLY A 94 8.95 -3.48 -25.32
CA GLY A 94 9.23 -2.38 -26.25
C GLY A 94 10.26 -2.67 -27.35
N VAL A 95 10.94 -3.82 -27.34
CA VAL A 95 12.03 -4.15 -28.29
C VAL A 95 11.69 -5.31 -29.25
N LYS A 96 10.42 -5.41 -29.66
CA LYS A 96 10.07 -6.06 -30.95
C LYS A 96 9.71 -4.97 -31.97
N GLY A 97 10.73 -4.20 -32.32
CA GLY A 97 10.87 -3.32 -33.47
C GLY A 97 12.33 -3.39 -33.89
#